data_AF-A0A4R4KFV6-F1
#
_entry.id   AF-A0A4R4KFV6-F1
#
_cell.length_a   1.000
_cell.length_b   1.000
_cell.length_c   1.000
_cell.angle_alpha   90.00
_cell.angle_beta   90.00
_cell.angle_gamma   90.00
#
_symmetry.space_group_name_H-M   'P 1'
#
loop_
_entity.id
_entity.type
_entity.pdbx_description
1 polymer ?
#
loop_
_entity_poly.entity_id
_entity_poly.type
_entity_poly.pdbx_seq_one_letter_code
_entity_poly.pdbx_strand_id
1 'polypeptide(L)' 'MSIYDELIQEGIEKGKAEGVAEGMQKGIEKTILNAFDNGISFDIIRMITGESDEKIRDVLKKNGRGY' A
#
# COMPACT_ATOMS: atom_id res chain seq x y z
N MET A 1 -22.05 -20.51 21.72
CA MET A 1 -21.09 -20.37 20.62
C MET A 1 -20.03 -21.43 20.84
N SER A 2 -19.65 -22.18 19.80
CA SER A 2 -18.60 -23.20 19.90
C SER A 2 -17.23 -22.54 19.77
N ILE A 3 -16.20 -23.13 20.38
CA ILE A 3 -14.79 -22.74 20.15
C ILE A 3 -14.47 -22.76 18.64
N TYR A 4 -15.09 -23.67 17.89
CA TYR A 4 -14.94 -23.73 16.43
C TYR A 4 -15.52 -22.49 15.73
N ASP A 5 -16.65 -21.95 16.21
CA ASP A 5 -17.26 -20.75 15.62
C ASP A 5 -16.39 -19.52 15.90
N GLU A 6 -15.81 -19.44 17.10
CA GLU A 6 -14.89 -18.37 17.51
C GLU A 6 -13.62 -18.38 16.64
N LEU A 7 -13.00 -19.55 16.42
CA LEU A 7 -11.82 -19.68 15.56
C LEU A 7 -12.09 -19.29 14.11
N ILE A 8 -13.27 -19.64 13.57
CA ILE A 8 -13.65 -19.23 12.20
C ILE A 8 -13.86 -17.71 12.13
N GLN A 9 -14.52 -17.13 13.13
CA GLN A 9 -14.75 -15.69 13.18
C GLN A 9 -13.43 -14.90 13.27
N GLU A 10 -12.51 -15.32 14.14
CA GLU A 10 -11.17 -14.73 14.25
C GLU A 10 -10.41 -14.82 12.92
N GLY A 11 -10.47 -15.98 12.25
CA GLY A 11 -9.84 -16.18 10.94
C GLY A 11 -10.38 -15.21 9.87
N ILE A 12 -11.70 -15.01 9.84
CA ILE A 12 -12.35 -14.08 8.91
C ILE A 12 -11.96 -12.63 9.22
N GLU A 13 -11.96 -12.24 10.48
CA GLU A 13 -11.61 -10.88 10.90
C GLU A 13 -10.16 -10.55 10.58
N LYS A 14 -9.24 -11.48 10.90
CA LYS A 14 -7.83 -11.35 10.56
C LYS A 14 -7.63 -11.26 9.05
N GLY A 15 -8.24 -12.16 8.27
CA GLY A 15 -8.12 -12.14 6.81
C GLY A 15 -8.66 -10.86 6.18
N LYS A 16 -9.75 -10.29 6.71
CA LYS A 16 -10.27 -8.99 6.27
C LYS A 16 -9.29 -7.86 6.61
N ALA A 17 -8.76 -7.83 7.82
CA ALA A 17 -7.83 -6.79 8.25
C ALA A 17 -6.53 -6.81 7.42
N GLU A 18 -5.94 -7.98 7.23
CA GLU A 18 -4.74 -8.18 6.40
C GLU A 18 -5.01 -7.81 4.93
N GLY A 19 -6.15 -8.26 4.38
CA GLY A 19 -6.53 -7.94 3.00
C GLY A 19 -6.74 -6.44 2.76
N VAL A 20 -7.36 -5.72 3.69
CA VAL A 20 -7.52 -4.27 3.61
C VAL A 20 -6.16 -3.56 3.69
N ALA A 21 -5.30 -3.95 4.63
CA ALA A 21 -3.98 -3.35 4.79
C ALA A 21 -3.10 -3.55 3.53
N GLU A 22 -3.04 -4.78 3.02
CA GLU A 22 -2.30 -5.07 1.77
C GLU A 22 -2.87 -4.33 0.56
N GLY A 23 -4.20 -4.27 0.45
CA GLY A 23 -4.87 -3.56 -0.65
C GLY A 23 -4.56 -2.07 -0.63
N MET A 24 -4.60 -1.44 0.55
CA MET A 24 -4.24 -0.04 0.71
C MET A 24 -2.78 0.22 0.32
N GLN A 25 -1.85 -0.62 0.79
CA GLN A 25 -0.43 -0.48 0.46
C GLN A 25 -0.19 -0.62 -1.05
N LYS A 26 -0.75 -1.66 -1.69
CA LYS A 26 -0.62 -1.87 -3.14
C LYS A 26 -1.24 -0.71 -3.94
N GLY A 27 -2.34 -0.13 -3.45
CA GLY A 27 -2.98 1.04 -4.05
C GLY A 27 -2.08 2.29 -4.03
N ILE A 28 -1.42 2.54 -2.90
CA ILE A 28 -0.47 3.64 -2.74
C ILE A 28 0.74 3.44 -3.66
N GLU A 29 1.33 2.23 -3.66
CA GLU A 29 2.47 1.92 -4.52
C GLU A 29 2.12 2.12 -6.00
N LYS A 30 0.96 1.62 -6.45
CA LYS A 30 0.48 1.83 -7.82
C LYS A 30 0.30 3.31 -8.15
N THR A 31 -0.21 4.10 -7.21
CA THR A 31 -0.38 5.56 -7.38
C THR A 31 0.98 6.24 -7.57
N ILE A 32 1.97 5.92 -6.74
CA ILE A 32 3.34 6.46 -6.84
C ILE A 32 3.95 6.14 -8.21
N LEU A 33 3.93 4.87 -8.60
CA LEU A 33 4.54 4.41 -9.84
C LEU A 33 3.90 5.08 -11.06
N ASN A 34 2.57 5.08 -11.12
CA ASN A 34 1.85 5.70 -12.23
C ASN A 34 2.09 7.20 -12.29
N ALA A 35 2.05 7.91 -11.17
CA ALA A 35 2.29 9.34 -11.14
C ALA A 35 3.71 9.68 -11.62
N PHE A 36 4.71 8.94 -11.12
CA PHE A 36 6.10 9.10 -11.53
C PHE A 36 6.30 8.83 -13.03
N ASP A 37 5.74 7.74 -13.55
CA ASP A 37 5.84 7.37 -14.98
C ASP A 37 5.22 8.42 -15.90
N ASN A 38 4.24 9.18 -15.39
CA ASN A 38 3.60 10.28 -16.11
C ASN A 38 4.28 11.64 -15.86
N GLY A 39 5.47 11.66 -15.24
CA GLY A 39 6.26 12.87 -15.03
C GLY A 39 5.72 13.80 -13.94
N ILE A 40 4.84 13.32 -13.06
CA ILE A 40 4.36 14.09 -11.91
C ILE A 40 5.52 14.29 -10.93
N SER A 41 5.67 15.52 -10.43
CA SER A 41 6.76 15.86 -9.51
C SER A 41 6.63 15.16 -8.16
N PHE A 42 7.76 14.95 -7.50
CA PHE A 42 7.85 14.31 -6.19
C PHE A 42 6.98 15.00 -5.12
N ASP A 43 6.95 16.33 -5.11
CA ASP A 43 6.15 17.11 -4.16
C ASP A 43 4.65 16.84 -4.33
N ILE A 44 4.17 16.71 -5.58
CA ILE A 44 2.77 16.41 -5.86
C ILE A 44 2.46 14.96 -5.48
N ILE A 45 3.35 14.00 -5.77
CA ILE A 45 3.17 12.61 -5.37
C ILE A 45 3.02 12.51 -3.85
N ARG A 46 3.92 13.15 -3.10
CA ARG A 46 3.87 13.23 -1.63
C ARG A 46 2.56 13.83 -1.12
N MET A 47 2.10 14.92 -1.74
CA MET A 47 0.84 15.57 -1.36
C MET A 47 -0.38 14.66 -1.60
N ILE A 48 -0.42 13.90 -2.70
CA ILE A 48 -1.53 13.02 -3.05
C ILE A 48 -1.54 11.75 -2.17
N THR A 49 -0.39 11.14 -1.97
CA THR A 49 -0.29 9.85 -1.25
C THR A 49 -0.18 10.02 0.26
N GLY A 50 0.29 11.18 0.73
CA GLY A 50 0.63 11.42 2.13
C GLY A 50 1.90 10.71 2.60
N GLU A 51 2.66 10.10 1.69
CA GLU A 51 3.83 9.29 2.01
C GLU A 51 5.12 10.10 2.13
N SER A 52 6.08 9.63 2.93
CA SER A 52 7.39 10.27 3.03
C SER A 52 8.21 10.12 1.74
N ASP A 53 9.17 11.03 1.54
CA ASP A 53 10.13 10.95 0.44
C ASP A 53 10.88 9.62 0.42
N GLU A 54 11.21 9.09 1.59
CA GLU A 54 11.89 7.81 1.76
C GLU A 54 11.04 6.64 1.23
N LYS A 55 9.74 6.63 1.59
CA LYS A 55 8.81 5.60 1.11
C LYS A 55 8.62 5.69 -0.40
N ILE A 56 8.47 6.90 -0.94
CA ILE A 56 8.33 7.10 -2.39
C ILE A 56 9.57 6.60 -3.13
N ARG A 57 10.78 6.95 -2.65
CA ARG A 57 12.05 6.46 -3.22
C ARG A 57 12.19 4.95 -3.13
N ASP A 58 11.87 4.34 -2.00
CA ASP A 58 11.91 2.89 -1.81
C ASP A 58 11.01 2.17 -2.82
N VAL A 59 9.78 2.67 -3.03
CA VAL A 59 8.85 2.12 -4.03
C VAL A 59 9.41 2.25 -5.45
N LEU A 60 9.94 3.42 -5.82
CA LEU A 60 10.54 3.63 -7.14
C LEU A 60 11.77 2.74 -7.36
N LYS A 61 12.64 2.61 -6.36
CA LYS A 61 13.84 1.78 -6.39
C LYS A 61 13.52 0.30 -6.56
N LYS A 62 12.59 -0.23 -5.74
CA LYS A 62 12.11 -1.62 -5.82
C LYS A 62 11.51 -1.95 -7.19
N ASN A 63 10.98 -0.94 -7.88
CA ASN A 63 10.37 -1.07 -9.20
C ASN A 63 11.24 -0.49 -10.33
N GLY A 64 12.55 -0.33 -10.12
CA GLY A 64 13.53 -0.05 -11.19
C GLY A 64 13.50 1.38 -11.77
N ARG A 65 12.92 2.37 -11.08
CA ARG A 65 12.72 3.74 -11.59
C ARG A 65 13.87 4.72 -11.31
N GLY A 66 15.05 4.25 -10.91
CA GLY A 66 16.28 5.06 -10.87
C GLY A 66 16.34 6.13 -9.77
N TYR A 67 15.91 5.82 -8.55
CA TYR A 67 15.98 6.68 -7.35
C TYR A 67 16.49 5.91 -6.12
#